data_AF-A0A938WEM0-F1
#
_entry.id   AF-A0A938WEM0-F1
#
_cell.length_a   1.000
_cell.length_b   1.000
_cell.length_c   1.000
_cell.angle_alpha   90.00
_cell.angle_beta   90.00
_cell.angle_gamma   90.00
#
_symmetry.space_group_name_H-M   'P 1'
#
loop_
_entity.id
_entity.type
_entity.pdbx_description
1 polymer ?
#
loop_
_entity_poly.entity_id
_entity_poly.type
_entity_poly.pdbx_seq_one_letter_code
_entity_poly.pdbx_strand_id
1 'polypeptide(L)'
;MLRIAFHANQLSERGCEVALYDYCLFNEQLLGNHSVVFYPRHAPGNDASIIDRFRQSFDLVAYDHFSQVDQQIQAMQLDLFYAIKGGEIDGLVSRAVPSMVHAVFAQSPFEIHGSAYAFISEWLALKCSAGLVPAVPFMVHPPIQPVDGGLRHRLGIPEQALVLGSYGGRSSFDVA
;
A
#
# COMPACT_ATOMS: atom_id res chain seq x y z
N MET A 1 11.64 -9.64 -17.71
CA MET A 1 11.13 -9.89 -16.35
C MET A 1 11.80 -8.88 -15.44
N LEU A 2 11.01 -8.01 -14.81
CA LEU A 2 11.53 -7.01 -13.88
C LEU A 2 11.58 -7.57 -12.46
N ARG A 3 12.52 -7.09 -11.66
CA ARG A 3 12.62 -7.35 -10.22
C ARG A 3 12.34 -6.03 -9.49
N ILE A 4 11.27 -5.96 -8.73
CA ILE A 4 10.74 -4.70 -8.19
C ILE A 4 10.90 -4.68 -6.67
N ALA A 5 11.48 -3.59 -6.15
CA ALA A 5 11.52 -3.27 -4.73
C ALA A 5 10.22 -2.59 -4.31
N PHE A 6 9.33 -3.32 -3.65
CA PHE A 6 8.12 -2.78 -3.04
C PHE A 6 8.44 -2.31 -1.62
N HIS A 7 8.18 -1.04 -1.32
CA HIS A 7 8.49 -0.45 -0.02
C HIS A 7 7.23 -0.22 0.80
N ALA A 8 7.30 -0.64 2.07
CA ALA A 8 6.30 -0.41 3.10
C ALA A 8 6.91 0.44 4.22
N ASN A 9 6.15 1.40 4.75
CA ASN A 9 6.54 2.16 5.94
C ASN A 9 6.52 1.32 7.23
N GLN A 10 5.77 0.23 7.21
CA GLN A 10 5.63 -0.79 8.24
C GLN A 10 4.97 -2.01 7.61
N LEU A 11 4.94 -3.15 8.30
CA LEU A 11 4.16 -4.33 7.89
C LEU A 11 3.05 -4.58 8.90
N SER A 12 1.83 -4.14 8.56
CA SER A 12 0.65 -4.14 9.45
C SER A 12 -0.63 -4.57 8.70
N GLU A 13 -1.74 -4.70 9.41
CA GLU A 13 -3.06 -5.00 8.86
C GLU A 13 -3.75 -3.81 8.19
N ARG A 14 -3.09 -2.65 8.15
CA ARG A 14 -3.66 -1.40 7.60
C ARG A 14 -3.72 -1.40 6.08
N GLY A 15 -4.55 -0.51 5.54
CA GLY A 15 -4.90 -0.48 4.11
C GLY A 15 -3.73 -0.33 3.15
N CYS A 16 -2.66 0.40 3.50
CA CYS A 16 -1.49 0.54 2.62
C CYS A 16 -0.75 -0.78 2.44
N GLU A 17 -0.57 -1.54 3.52
CA GLU A 17 0.13 -2.83 3.48
C GLU A 17 -0.73 -3.93 2.85
N VAL A 18 -2.05 -3.91 3.07
CA VAL A 18 -2.98 -4.80 2.35
C VAL A 18 -2.89 -4.54 0.85
N ALA A 19 -2.94 -3.28 0.43
CA ALA A 19 -2.78 -2.93 -0.98
C ALA A 19 -1.41 -3.32 -1.52
N LEU A 20 -0.33 -3.04 -0.78
CA LEU A 20 1.03 -3.39 -1.18
C LEU A 20 1.18 -4.90 -1.42
N TYR A 21 0.58 -5.73 -0.55
CA TYR A 21 0.54 -7.18 -0.73
C TYR A 21 -0.10 -7.56 -2.07
N ASP A 22 -1.26 -6.97 -2.39
CA ASP A 22 -1.94 -7.24 -3.67
C ASP A 22 -1.09 -6.79 -4.86
N TYR A 23 -0.46 -5.62 -4.78
CA TYR A 23 0.46 -5.13 -5.82
C TYR A 23 1.65 -6.08 -6.02
N CYS A 24 2.24 -6.59 -4.94
CA CYS A 24 3.31 -7.60 -5.02
C CYS A 24 2.81 -8.89 -5.68
N LEU A 25 1.67 -9.40 -5.22
CA LEU A 25 1.09 -10.67 -5.68
C LEU A 25 0.76 -10.64 -7.17
N PHE A 26 0.06 -9.59 -7.62
CA PHE A 26 -0.38 -9.50 -9.01
C PHE A 26 0.72 -8.99 -9.95
N ASN A 27 1.74 -8.32 -9.44
CA ASN A 27 2.98 -8.09 -10.18
C ASN A 27 3.64 -9.42 -10.57
N GLU A 28 3.62 -10.43 -9.70
CA GLU A 28 4.12 -11.76 -10.04
C GLU A 28 3.14 -12.55 -10.91
N GLN A 29 1.88 -12.65 -10.50
CA GLN A 29 0.90 -13.53 -11.15
C GLN A 29 0.42 -13.03 -12.52
N LEU A 30 0.21 -11.73 -12.69
CA LEU A 30 -0.34 -11.16 -13.92
C LEU A 30 0.76 -10.64 -14.85
N LEU A 31 1.80 -10.03 -14.30
CA LEU A 31 2.86 -9.40 -15.09
C LEU A 31 4.11 -10.28 -15.24
N GLY A 32 4.23 -11.36 -14.47
CA GLY A 32 5.37 -12.26 -14.53
C GLY A 32 6.69 -11.64 -14.05
N ASN A 33 6.62 -10.60 -13.23
CA ASN A 33 7.77 -9.96 -12.59
C ASN A 33 8.09 -10.65 -11.25
N HIS A 34 9.15 -10.19 -10.57
CA HIS A 34 9.54 -10.66 -9.23
C HIS A 34 9.36 -9.54 -8.19
N SER A 35 8.78 -9.84 -7.04
CA SER A 35 8.51 -8.86 -5.99
C SER A 35 9.44 -9.06 -4.79
N VAL A 36 10.13 -8.00 -4.37
CA VAL A 36 10.95 -7.97 -3.14
C VAL A 36 10.43 -6.87 -2.24
N VAL A 37 10.08 -7.19 -1.00
CA VAL A 37 9.44 -6.26 -0.07
C VAL A 37 10.44 -5.71 0.94
N PHE A 38 10.55 -4.39 0.98
CA PHE A 38 11.41 -3.62 1.88
C PHE A 38 10.59 -2.99 2.99
N TYR A 39 11.07 -3.07 4.23
CA TYR A 39 10.41 -2.45 5.37
C TYR A 39 11.42 -2.07 6.47
N PRO A 40 11.15 -1.01 7.25
CA PRO A 40 11.97 -0.67 8.40
C PRO A 40 11.79 -1.72 9.51
N ARG A 41 12.90 -2.30 9.98
CA ARG A 41 12.93 -3.38 10.97
C ARG A 41 12.22 -3.01 12.27
N HIS A 42 12.36 -1.76 12.68
CA HIS A 42 11.92 -1.26 13.98
C HIS A 42 10.70 -0.33 13.91
N ALA A 43 9.93 -0.37 12.82
CA ALA A 43 8.69 0.41 12.75
C ALA A 43 7.72 -0.03 13.87
N PRO A 44 7.13 0.92 14.63
CA PRO A 44 6.26 0.62 15.75
C PRO A 44 4.95 -0.06 15.33
N GLY A 45 4.54 0.11 14.07
CA GLY A 45 3.36 -0.55 13.51
C GLY A 45 3.63 -1.92 12.91
N ASN A 46 4.85 -2.46 13.02
CA ASN A 46 5.14 -3.81 12.55
C ASN A 46 4.39 -4.85 13.40
N ASP A 47 3.66 -5.73 12.72
CA ASP A 47 3.02 -6.89 13.30
C ASP A 47 3.73 -8.18 12.84
N ALA A 48 4.12 -9.02 13.80
CA ALA A 48 4.87 -10.25 13.51
C ALA A 48 4.09 -11.22 12.61
N SER A 49 2.77 -11.34 12.80
CA SER A 49 1.93 -12.22 11.99
C SER A 49 1.81 -11.73 10.55
N ILE A 50 1.80 -10.41 10.33
CA ILE A 50 1.79 -9.82 8.99
C ILE A 50 3.15 -9.99 8.32
N ILE A 51 4.25 -9.76 9.05
CA ILE A 51 5.60 -10.02 8.54
C ILE A 51 5.74 -11.49 8.10
N ASP A 52 5.26 -12.43 8.92
CA ASP A 52 5.32 -13.86 8.60
C ASP A 52 4.48 -14.19 7.37
N ARG A 53 3.29 -13.59 7.23
CA ARG A 53 2.47 -13.72 6.01
C ARG A 53 3.20 -13.22 4.77
N PHE A 54 3.83 -12.05 4.83
CA PHE A 54 4.62 -11.53 3.70
C PHE A 54 5.80 -12.45 3.36
N ARG A 55 6.49 -13.00 4.37
CA ARG A 55 7.64 -13.89 4.19
C ARG A 55 7.27 -15.21 3.49
N GLN A 56 6.04 -15.67 3.67
CA GLN A 56 5.55 -16.87 3.01
C GLN A 56 5.31 -16.69 1.51
N SER A 57 5.22 -15.44 1.03
CA SER A 57 4.90 -15.13 -0.37
C SER A 57 6.01 -14.39 -1.10
N PHE A 58 6.82 -13.59 -0.41
CA PHE A 58 7.81 -12.70 -1.05
C PHE A 58 9.16 -12.72 -0.34
N ASP A 59 10.20 -12.35 -1.07
CA ASP A 59 11.50 -12.02 -0.47
C ASP A 59 11.37 -10.75 0.37
N LEU A 60 11.92 -10.76 1.59
CA LEU A 60 11.84 -9.65 2.54
C LEU A 60 13.20 -9.07 2.87
N VAL A 61 13.32 -7.75 2.80
CA VAL A 61 14.50 -6.98 3.19
C VAL A 61 14.12 -6.00 4.30
N ALA A 62 14.48 -6.37 5.54
CA ALA A 62 14.37 -5.48 6.69
C ALA A 62 15.61 -4.58 6.78
N TYR A 63 15.42 -3.27 6.89
CA TYR A 63 16.51 -2.30 7.05
C TYR A 63 16.40 -1.50 8.35
N ASP A 64 17.53 -1.01 8.87
CA ASP A 64 17.56 -0.15 10.06
C ASP A 64 17.55 1.33 9.67
N HIS A 65 18.22 1.66 8.56
CA HIS A 65 18.26 3.01 8.00
C HIS A 65 17.96 2.98 6.50
N PHE A 66 17.14 3.92 6.03
CA PHE A 66 16.77 3.97 4.61
C PHE A 66 17.98 4.18 3.67
N SER A 67 19.07 4.76 4.18
CA SER A 67 20.34 4.87 3.44
C SER A 67 20.92 3.54 2.98
N GLN A 68 20.50 2.41 3.58
CA GLN A 68 20.92 1.06 3.21
C GLN A 68 20.14 0.51 2.00
N VAL A 69 18.97 1.07 1.68
CA VAL A 69 18.04 0.52 0.68
C VAL A 69 18.67 0.49 -0.72
N ASP A 70 19.30 1.58 -1.16
CA ASP A 70 19.95 1.64 -2.48
C ASP A 70 21.05 0.57 -2.64
N GLN A 71 21.83 0.30 -1.59
CA GLN A 71 22.87 -0.74 -1.62
C GLN A 71 22.25 -2.13 -1.82
N GLN A 72 21.14 -2.41 -1.14
CA GLN A 72 20.43 -3.70 -1.27
C GLN A 72 19.77 -3.84 -2.64
N ILE A 73 19.14 -2.78 -3.15
CA ILE A 73 18.59 -2.70 -4.51
C ILE A 73 19.66 -3.07 -5.54
N GLN A 74 20.85 -2.48 -5.43
CA GLN A 74 21.96 -2.76 -6.34
C GLN A 74 22.48 -4.19 -6.20
N ALA A 75 22.68 -4.68 -4.97
CA ALA A 75 23.18 -6.03 -4.72
C ALA A 75 22.23 -7.12 -5.25
N MET A 76 20.93 -6.88 -5.17
CA MET A 76 19.88 -7.78 -5.66
C MET A 76 19.50 -7.56 -7.12
N GLN A 77 20.15 -6.59 -7.78
CA GLN A 77 19.91 -6.19 -9.17
C GLN A 77 18.42 -5.92 -9.44
N LEU A 78 17.81 -5.09 -8.58
CA LEU A 78 16.41 -4.68 -8.76
C LEU A 78 16.34 -3.56 -9.81
N ASP A 79 15.22 -3.48 -10.52
CA ASP A 79 15.04 -2.59 -11.68
C ASP A 79 14.20 -1.35 -11.35
N LEU A 80 13.38 -1.42 -10.30
CA LEU A 80 12.37 -0.42 -9.96
C LEU A 80 12.15 -0.37 -8.45
N PHE A 81 11.89 0.82 -7.92
CA PHE A 81 11.39 1.02 -6.56
C PHE A 81 9.95 1.50 -6.60
N TYR A 82 9.06 0.90 -5.82
CA TYR A 82 7.65 1.23 -5.74
C TYR A 82 7.25 1.45 -4.28
N ALA A 83 6.62 2.58 -3.97
CA ALA A 83 6.19 2.90 -2.61
C ALA A 83 4.75 3.39 -2.55
N ILE A 84 3.96 2.80 -1.64
CA ILE A 84 2.68 3.35 -1.20
C ILE A 84 2.94 4.18 0.06
N LYS A 85 2.73 5.49 -0.01
CA LYS A 85 3.12 6.44 1.05
C LYS A 85 2.21 7.66 1.05
N GLY A 86 2.38 8.55 2.05
CA GLY A 86 1.56 9.76 2.19
C GLY A 86 1.59 10.65 0.94
N GLY A 87 2.74 10.72 0.28
CA GLY A 87 2.95 11.37 -1.02
C GLY A 87 3.84 12.61 -0.93
N GLU A 88 4.12 13.10 0.26
CA GLU A 88 5.09 14.16 0.52
C GLU A 88 6.53 13.74 0.20
N ILE A 89 7.40 14.72 -0.03
CA ILE A 89 8.84 14.53 -0.18
C ILE A 89 9.45 14.22 1.19
N ASP A 90 9.49 12.94 1.53
CA ASP A 90 10.00 12.37 2.79
C ASP A 90 11.40 11.74 2.66
N GLY A 91 11.97 11.72 1.45
CA GLY A 91 13.24 11.07 1.14
C GLY A 91 13.18 9.55 0.95
N LEU A 92 11.99 8.94 0.99
CA LEU A 92 11.76 7.51 0.76
C LEU A 92 11.63 7.20 -0.75
N VAL A 93 12.69 7.51 -1.49
CA VAL A 93 12.85 7.16 -2.91
C VAL A 93 14.25 6.62 -3.16
N SER A 94 14.37 5.66 -4.07
CA SER A 94 15.67 5.15 -4.49
C SER A 94 16.39 6.16 -5.38
N ARG A 95 17.72 6.24 -5.21
CA ARG A 95 18.61 6.94 -6.14
C ARG A 95 19.31 5.99 -7.11
N ALA A 96 19.22 4.69 -6.86
CA ALA A 96 19.82 3.65 -7.69
C ALA A 96 18.92 3.26 -8.88
N VAL A 97 17.60 3.29 -8.71
CA VAL A 97 16.61 2.92 -9.74
C VAL A 97 15.43 3.89 -9.80
N PRO A 98 14.67 3.92 -10.91
CA PRO A 98 13.45 4.72 -11.01
C PRO A 98 12.47 4.40 -9.88
N SER A 99 11.93 5.45 -9.26
CA SER A 99 10.99 5.34 -8.13
C SER A 99 9.57 5.69 -8.56
N MET A 100 8.62 4.81 -8.28
CA MET A 100 7.19 4.98 -8.51
C MET A 100 6.51 5.28 -7.18
N VAL A 101 5.93 6.47 -7.05
CA VAL A 101 5.26 6.93 -5.82
C VAL A 101 3.76 6.82 -5.98
N HIS A 102 3.12 6.12 -5.04
CA HIS A 102 1.67 5.98 -4.98
C HIS A 102 1.13 6.66 -3.72
N ALA A 103 0.53 7.83 -3.90
CA ALA A 103 0.17 8.74 -2.83
C ALA A 103 -1.24 8.52 -2.28
N VAL A 104 -1.33 8.25 -0.97
CA VAL A 104 -2.59 7.94 -0.29
C VAL A 104 -3.28 9.17 0.31
N PHE A 105 -2.58 10.30 0.43
CA PHE A 105 -3.13 11.53 0.98
C PHE A 105 -3.15 12.69 -0.02
N ALA A 106 -3.91 13.72 0.33
CA ALA A 106 -3.93 14.97 -0.43
C ALA A 106 -2.56 15.65 -0.32
N GLN A 107 -1.99 16.01 -1.46
CA GLN A 107 -0.68 16.63 -1.54
C GLN A 107 -0.71 17.85 -2.44
N SER A 108 0.15 18.81 -2.14
CA SER A 108 0.38 19.94 -3.05
C SER A 108 1.06 19.45 -4.34
N PRO A 109 0.83 20.09 -5.50
CA PRO A 109 1.59 19.80 -6.73
C PRO A 109 3.11 19.88 -6.55
N PHE A 110 3.60 20.65 -5.58
CA PHE A 110 5.04 20.76 -5.29
C PHE A 110 5.64 19.53 -4.61
N GLU A 111 4.80 18.61 -4.12
CA GLU A 111 5.23 17.35 -3.50
C GLU A 111 5.40 16.23 -4.54
N ILE A 112 5.05 16.44 -5.81
CA ILE A 112 5.17 15.42 -6.86
C ILE A 112 6.66 15.11 -7.11
N HIS A 113 7.06 13.86 -6.92
CA HIS A 113 8.45 13.41 -7.02
C HIS A 113 8.56 11.95 -7.47
N GLY A 114 9.81 11.47 -7.60
CA GLY A 114 10.11 10.17 -8.19
C GLY A 114 10.13 10.23 -9.72
N SER A 115 10.26 9.06 -10.34
CA SER A 115 10.20 8.91 -11.80
C SER A 115 8.76 8.82 -12.31
N ALA A 116 7.82 8.37 -11.46
CA ALA A 116 6.39 8.55 -11.66
C ALA A 116 5.67 8.73 -10.33
N TYR A 117 4.51 9.37 -10.38
CA TYR A 117 3.67 9.66 -9.24
C TYR A 117 2.21 9.46 -9.62
N ALA A 118 1.44 8.78 -8.78
CA ALA A 118 0.00 8.63 -8.95
C ALA A 118 -0.71 8.80 -7.60
N PHE A 119 -1.95 9.29 -7.64
CA PHE A 119 -2.83 9.27 -6.48
C PHE A 119 -3.65 7.98 -6.43
N ILE A 120 -4.05 7.54 -5.24
CA ILE A 120 -4.91 6.35 -5.10
C ILE A 120 -6.36 6.53 -5.54
N SER A 121 -6.79 7.75 -5.88
CA SER A 121 -8.17 8.00 -6.30
C SER A 121 -8.28 9.17 -7.27
N GLU A 122 -9.27 9.08 -8.16
CA GLU A 122 -9.62 10.18 -9.08
C GLU A 122 -9.96 11.47 -8.32
N TRP A 123 -10.59 11.34 -7.15
CA TRP A 123 -10.90 12.48 -6.30
C TRP A 123 -9.62 13.21 -5.87
N LEU A 124 -8.61 12.48 -5.40
CA LEU A 124 -7.33 13.07 -5.02
C LEU A 124 -6.62 13.68 -6.23
N ALA A 125 -6.57 12.97 -7.36
CA ALA A 125 -5.98 13.49 -8.59
C ALA A 125 -6.63 14.81 -9.04
N LEU A 126 -7.95 14.87 -9.04
CA LEU A 126 -8.69 16.08 -9.41
C LEU A 126 -8.47 17.22 -8.41
N LYS A 127 -8.55 16.93 -7.11
CA LYS A 127 -8.43 17.96 -6.06
C LYS A 127 -7.01 18.50 -5.90
N CYS A 128 -6.01 17.64 -6.03
CA CYS A 128 -4.62 17.97 -5.72
C CYS A 128 -3.86 18.45 -6.95
N SER A 129 -4.26 18.04 -8.16
CA SER A 129 -3.51 18.34 -9.38
C SER A 129 -4.36 18.79 -10.56
N ALA A 130 -5.66 19.06 -10.36
CA ALA A 130 -6.60 19.32 -11.46
C ALA A 130 -6.62 18.21 -12.54
N GLY A 131 -6.32 16.97 -12.15
CA GLY A 131 -6.24 15.81 -13.04
C GLY A 131 -4.96 15.71 -13.87
N LEU A 132 -3.93 16.53 -13.58
CA LEU A 132 -2.64 16.45 -14.26
C LEU A 132 -1.82 15.22 -13.84
N VAL A 133 -2.00 14.75 -12.62
CA VAL A 133 -1.41 13.52 -12.09
C VAL A 133 -2.45 12.40 -12.21
N PRO A 134 -2.07 11.21 -12.72
CA PRO A 134 -3.00 10.11 -12.86
C PRO A 134 -3.45 9.56 -11.49
N ALA A 135 -4.57 8.85 -11.52
CA ALA A 135 -5.03 8.05 -10.38
C ALA A 135 -4.93 6.56 -10.70
N VAL A 136 -4.49 5.76 -9.73
CA VAL A 136 -4.50 4.30 -9.79
C VAL A 136 -5.20 3.76 -8.55
N PRO A 137 -6.49 3.42 -8.62
CA PRO A 137 -7.21 2.86 -7.48
C PRO A 137 -6.55 1.58 -6.95
N PHE A 138 -6.67 1.33 -5.65
CA PHE A 138 -6.27 0.04 -5.08
C PHE A 138 -7.13 -1.10 -5.61
N MET A 139 -6.51 -2.27 -5.72
CA MET A 139 -7.20 -3.48 -6.12
C MET A 139 -8.21 -3.87 -5.05
N VAL A 140 -9.38 -4.34 -5.51
CA VAL A 140 -10.42 -4.88 -4.64
C VAL A 140 -10.70 -6.30 -5.08
N HIS A 141 -10.71 -7.22 -4.12
CA HIS A 141 -11.09 -8.59 -4.37
C HIS A 141 -12.61 -8.69 -4.36
N PRO A 142 -13.23 -9.38 -5.34
CA PRO A 142 -14.64 -9.73 -5.23
C PRO A 142 -14.85 -10.60 -3.98
N PRO A 143 -16.04 -10.56 -3.35
CA PRO A 143 -16.33 -11.43 -2.21
C PRO A 143 -16.16 -12.90 -2.63
N ILE A 144 -15.46 -13.66 -1.79
CA ILE A 144 -15.10 -15.08 -2.03
C ILE A 144 -16.37 -15.93 -2.22
N GLN A 145 -17.49 -15.54 -1.61
CA GLN A 145 -18.80 -16.14 -1.81
C GLN A 145 -19.89 -15.06 -1.81
N PRO A 146 -20.95 -15.21 -2.62
CA PRO A 146 -22.18 -14.45 -2.43
C PRO A 146 -22.68 -14.72 -1.01
N VAL A 147 -22.78 -13.67 -0.19
CA VAL A 147 -23.36 -13.80 1.14
C VAL A 147 -24.87 -13.64 0.95
N ASP A 148 -25.61 -14.75 0.96
CA ASP A 148 -27.07 -14.68 1.04
C ASP A 148 -27.46 -14.21 2.44
N GLY A 149 -27.95 -12.97 2.52
CA GLY A 149 -28.36 -12.32 3.77
C GLY A 149 -27.27 -11.46 4.43
N GLY A 150 -27.62 -10.87 5.57
CA GLY A 150 -26.73 -10.00 6.36
C GLY A 150 -26.13 -10.70 7.57
N LEU A 151 -25.15 -10.06 8.21
CA LEU A 151 -24.54 -10.56 9.47
C LEU A 151 -25.42 -10.31 10.71
N ARG A 152 -26.66 -9.84 10.55
CA ARG A 152 -27.53 -9.37 11.64
C ARG A 152 -27.72 -10.41 12.73
N HIS A 153 -28.22 -11.60 12.38
CA HIS A 153 -28.44 -12.69 13.35
C HIS A 153 -27.14 -13.11 14.06
N ARG A 154 -26.03 -13.22 13.31
CA ARG A 154 -24.72 -13.60 13.88
C ARG A 154 -24.16 -12.55 14.85
N LEU A 155 -24.46 -11.28 14.62
CA LEU A 155 -24.00 -10.17 15.45
C LEU A 155 -25.05 -9.73 16.49
N GLY A 156 -26.19 -10.41 16.57
CA GLY A 156 -27.29 -10.05 17.49
C GLY A 156 -27.96 -8.71 17.17
N ILE A 157 -27.90 -8.23 15.92
CA ILE A 157 -28.51 -6.98 15.48
C ILE A 157 -29.98 -7.25 15.09
N PRO A 158 -30.98 -6.52 15.64
CA PRO A 158 -32.39 -6.70 15.27
C PRO A 158 -32.65 -6.45 13.78
N GLU A 159 -33.61 -7.15 13.17
CA GLU A 159 -33.93 -7.01 11.74
C GLU A 159 -34.34 -5.59 11.36
N GLN A 160 -35.11 -4.93 12.21
CA GLN A 160 -35.62 -3.57 12.02
C GLN A 160 -34.66 -2.45 12.46
N ALA A 161 -33.46 -2.78 12.98
CA ALA A 161 -32.52 -1.76 13.42
C ALA A 161 -31.87 -1.04 12.22
N LEU A 162 -31.80 0.30 12.29
CA LEU A 162 -30.92 1.08 11.43
C LEU A 162 -29.47 0.74 11.79
N VAL A 163 -28.68 0.34 10.79
CA VAL A 163 -27.26 0.02 10.96
C VAL A 163 -26.45 1.11 10.27
N LEU A 164 -25.68 1.85 11.08
CA LEU A 164 -24.66 2.76 10.59
C LEU A 164 -23.31 2.06 10.74
N GLY A 165 -22.60 1.92 9.62
CA GLY A 165 -21.27 1.31 9.58
C GLY A 165 -20.22 2.35 9.22
N SER A 166 -19.01 2.16 9.73
CA SER A 166 -17.83 2.85 9.23
C SER A 166 -16.71 1.86 9.03
N TYR A 167 -15.90 2.13 8.02
CA TYR A 167 -14.70 1.41 7.71
C TYR A 167 -13.53 2.39 7.83
N GLY A 168 -12.75 2.25 8.90
CA GLY A 168 -11.67 3.18 9.22
C GLY A 168 -10.86 2.70 10.41
N GLY A 169 -9.84 3.47 10.78
CA GLY A 169 -9.08 3.21 11.99
C GLY A 169 -9.98 3.23 13.22
N ARG A 170 -9.51 2.65 14.33
CA ARG A 170 -10.27 2.53 15.60
C ARG A 170 -10.88 3.86 16.08
N SER A 171 -10.30 5.00 15.72
CA SER A 171 -10.73 6.36 16.10
C SER A 171 -11.44 7.13 14.98
N SER A 172 -11.82 6.48 13.87
CA SER A 172 -12.31 7.13 12.64
C SER A 172 -13.83 7.06 12.47
N PHE A 173 -14.59 6.64 13.49
CA PHE A 173 -16.04 6.66 13.41
C PHE A 173 -16.57 8.04 13.76
N ASP A 174 -17.02 8.78 12.75
CA ASP A 174 -17.69 10.06 12.90
C ASP A 174 -19.09 9.97 12.28
N VAL A 175 -20.11 10.19 13.11
CA VAL A 175 -21.53 10.28 12.73
C VAL A 175 -22.16 11.57 13.23
N ALA A 176 -21.32 12.53 13.66
CA ALA A 176 -21.76 13.83 14.15
C ALA A 176 -22.27 14.75 13.02
#